data_AF-A0A938IKW9-F1
#
_entry.id   AF-A0A938IKW9-F1
#
_cell.length_a   1.000
_cell.length_b   1.000
_cell.length_c   1.000
_cell.angle_alpha   90.00
_cell.angle_beta   90.00
_cell.angle_gamma   90.00
#
_symmetry.space_group_name_H-M   'P 1'
#
loop_
_entity.id
_entity.type
_entity.pdbx_description
1 polymer ?
#
loop_
_entity_poly.entity_id
_entity_poly.type
_entity_poly.pdbx_seq_one_letter_code
_entity_poly.pdbx_strand_id
1 'polypeptide(L)'
;MIGLRLVIGFHFLNEGLEKLVHPKPFSAVFLENAKGPFAGWMGGQVWDADGLARLGYTPGADGSPFPTIETAETRDHWESFRQRIVAHYALDGTKEAESKRVLRAYEELLDAFVADTEPDVIEYFSGIERRERYRGEAWRHEVATLRGQLADVESKLKTKRGPLLAQVDAMWSGLERDLNAIGATEGGRRALRIGRLRPGALDSVVIDAVIPWFDLVVGASLLTGLAVRVSGTFAALFLAMVVASQFPGSPGSAPTWYQAIEMVALFHLAAIGGGRWGGLDAILAQWCCRKCRSKRGT
;
A
#
# COMPACT_ATOMS: atom_id res chain seq x y z
N MET A 1 29.33 -17.91 5.84
CA MET A 1 28.29 -18.29 4.84
C MET A 1 27.04 -18.88 5.48
N ILE A 2 27.11 -20.03 6.15
CA ILE A 2 25.93 -20.67 6.76
C ILE A 2 25.33 -19.79 7.86
N GLY A 3 26.15 -19.29 8.80
CA GLY A 3 25.66 -18.40 9.86
C GLY A 3 24.94 -17.15 9.33
N LEU A 4 25.56 -16.43 8.39
CA LEU A 4 24.95 -15.26 7.75
C LEU A 4 23.61 -15.58 7.08
N ARG A 5 23.55 -16.71 6.34
CA ARG A 5 22.32 -17.18 5.69
C ARG A 5 21.22 -17.48 6.71
N LEU A 6 21.56 -18.14 7.81
CA LEU A 6 20.60 -18.50 8.86
C LEU A 6 20.08 -17.27 9.59
N VAL A 7 20.96 -16.32 9.94
CA VAL A 7 20.57 -15.08 10.63
C VAL A 7 19.64 -14.23 9.77
N ILE A 8 20.01 -13.96 8.51
CA ILE A 8 19.18 -13.16 7.59
C ILE A 8 17.88 -13.91 7.26
N GLY A 9 17.96 -15.22 7.01
CA GLY A 9 16.77 -16.04 6.75
C GLY A 9 15.80 -16.06 7.92
N PHE A 10 16.30 -16.12 9.15
CA PHE A 10 15.48 -16.03 10.36
C PHE A 10 14.83 -14.65 10.50
N HIS A 11 15.57 -13.58 10.23
CA HIS A 11 15.04 -12.21 10.26
C HIS A 11 13.85 -12.05 9.30
N PHE A 12 14.02 -12.35 8.00
CA PHE A 12 12.93 -12.29 7.01
C PHE A 12 11.73 -13.20 7.38
N LEU A 13 12.00 -14.40 7.89
CA LEU A 13 10.92 -15.31 8.29
C LEU A 13 10.08 -14.70 9.44
N ASN A 14 10.73 -14.17 10.47
CA ASN A 14 10.06 -13.58 11.62
C ASN A 14 9.28 -12.33 11.21
N GLU A 15 9.90 -11.49 10.39
CA GLU A 15 9.33 -10.25 9.85
C GLU A 15 8.07 -10.53 8.98
N GLY A 16 8.07 -11.59 8.18
CA GLY A 16 6.89 -12.04 7.44
C GLY A 16 5.78 -12.61 8.33
N LEU A 17 6.14 -13.42 9.34
CA LEU A 17 5.20 -13.98 10.31
C LEU A 17 4.52 -12.88 11.14
N GLU A 18 5.28 -11.89 11.62
CA GLU A 18 4.74 -10.76 12.37
C GLU A 18 3.70 -10.00 11.56
N LYS A 19 3.98 -9.71 10.27
CA LYS A 19 3.03 -9.05 9.38
C LYS A 19 1.76 -9.87 9.11
N LEU A 20 1.86 -11.20 9.09
CA LEU A 20 0.69 -12.09 8.93
C LEU A 20 -0.15 -12.18 10.21
N VAL A 21 0.47 -12.23 11.38
CA VAL A 21 -0.21 -12.33 12.68
C VAL A 21 -0.81 -10.98 13.11
N HIS A 22 -0.12 -9.89 12.80
CA HIS A 22 -0.52 -8.53 13.15
C HIS A 22 -0.63 -7.64 11.90
N PRO A 23 -1.59 -7.94 11.00
CA PRO A 23 -1.73 -7.20 9.75
C PRO A 23 -2.09 -5.73 10.04
N LYS A 24 -1.19 -4.83 9.66
CA LYS A 24 -1.37 -3.38 9.71
C LYS A 24 -0.90 -2.78 8.39
N PRO A 25 -1.54 -1.71 7.90
CA PRO A 25 -1.03 -1.00 6.74
C PRO A 25 0.37 -0.43 7.04
N PHE A 26 1.36 -0.66 6.18
CA PHE A 26 2.73 -0.18 6.41
C PHE A 26 3.35 0.44 5.16
N SER A 27 3.08 -0.09 3.98
CA SER A 27 3.67 0.41 2.73
C SER A 27 3.18 1.81 2.39
N ALA A 28 1.92 2.16 2.68
CA ALA A 28 1.39 3.50 2.42
C ALA A 28 2.21 4.57 3.17
N VAL A 29 2.50 4.33 4.46
CA VAL A 29 3.32 5.21 5.29
C VAL A 29 4.76 5.27 4.76
N PHE A 30 5.31 4.13 4.37
CA PHE A 30 6.65 4.04 3.83
C PHE A 30 6.80 4.82 2.50
N LEU A 31 5.85 4.63 1.57
CA LEU A 31 5.82 5.27 0.25
C LEU A 31 5.54 6.77 0.35
N GLU A 32 4.63 7.19 1.23
CA GLU A 32 4.30 8.61 1.44
C GLU A 32 5.48 9.40 2.03
N ASN A 33 6.29 8.76 2.88
CA ASN A 33 7.43 9.41 3.54
C ASN A 33 8.74 9.29 2.75
N ALA A 34 8.69 8.82 1.50
CA ALA A 34 9.88 8.72 0.65
C ALA A 34 10.55 10.10 0.45
N LYS A 35 11.89 10.10 0.43
CA LYS A 35 12.76 11.27 0.26
C LYS A 35 13.79 11.00 -0.84
N GLY A 36 14.02 12.01 -1.66
CA GLY A 36 14.99 11.97 -2.76
C GLY A 36 14.34 11.84 -4.13
N PRO A 37 15.10 11.44 -5.17
CA PRO A 37 14.66 11.51 -6.56
C PRO A 37 13.48 10.60 -6.89
N PHE A 38 13.25 9.54 -6.10
CA PHE A 38 12.17 8.58 -6.33
C PHE A 38 10.90 8.89 -5.54
N ALA A 39 10.88 9.94 -4.71
CA ALA A 39 9.77 10.24 -3.81
C ALA A 39 8.43 10.44 -4.54
N GLY A 40 8.43 11.14 -5.67
CA GLY A 40 7.22 11.36 -6.47
C GLY A 40 6.64 10.06 -7.04
N TRP A 41 7.49 9.18 -7.57
CA TRP A 41 7.07 7.88 -8.10
C TRP A 41 6.53 6.97 -6.98
N MET A 42 7.19 6.91 -5.83
CA MET A 42 6.76 6.12 -4.67
C MET A 42 5.45 6.63 -4.08
N GLY A 43 5.31 7.95 -3.89
CA GLY A 43 4.06 8.56 -3.43
C GLY A 43 2.88 8.27 -4.36
N GLY A 44 3.13 8.20 -5.67
CA GLY A 44 2.11 7.82 -6.65
C GLY A 44 1.62 6.37 -6.56
N GLN A 45 2.31 5.49 -5.82
CA GLN A 45 1.84 4.13 -5.55
C GLN A 45 0.92 4.04 -4.32
N VAL A 46 0.77 5.12 -3.54
CA VAL A 46 -0.15 5.12 -2.39
C VAL A 46 -1.59 5.22 -2.91
N TRP A 47 -2.42 4.23 -2.57
CA TRP A 47 -3.83 4.25 -2.96
C TRP A 47 -4.50 5.51 -2.43
N ASP A 48 -5.12 6.26 -3.34
CA ASP A 48 -5.84 7.49 -3.05
C ASP A 48 -5.06 8.44 -2.12
N ALA A 49 -3.77 8.64 -2.42
CA ALA A 49 -2.82 9.39 -1.59
C ALA A 49 -3.32 10.80 -1.25
N ASP A 50 -3.97 11.45 -2.21
CA ASP A 50 -4.54 12.79 -2.06
C ASP A 50 -6.03 12.76 -1.70
N GLY A 51 -6.62 11.59 -1.51
CA GLY A 51 -8.03 11.50 -1.14
C GLY A 51 -9.01 11.87 -2.24
N LEU A 52 -8.56 12.05 -3.49
CA LEU A 52 -9.35 12.56 -4.60
C LEU A 52 -10.58 11.68 -4.86
N ALA A 53 -10.43 10.36 -4.81
CA ALA A 53 -11.54 9.45 -5.02
C ALA A 53 -12.54 9.51 -3.85
N ARG A 54 -12.04 9.50 -2.61
CA ARG A 54 -12.90 9.57 -1.40
C ARG A 54 -13.60 10.90 -1.21
N LEU A 55 -12.95 12.00 -1.60
CA LEU A 55 -13.47 13.37 -1.50
C LEU A 55 -14.30 13.77 -2.72
N GLY A 56 -14.47 12.88 -3.71
CA GLY A 56 -15.31 13.14 -4.89
C GLY A 56 -14.73 14.18 -5.85
N TYR A 57 -13.40 14.27 -5.98
CA TYR A 57 -12.77 15.21 -6.90
C TYR A 57 -13.23 14.99 -8.34
N THR A 58 -13.77 16.03 -8.92
CA THR A 58 -13.99 16.13 -10.37
C THR A 58 -13.25 17.37 -10.89
N PRO A 59 -12.40 17.23 -11.93
CA PRO A 59 -11.79 18.38 -12.57
C PRO A 59 -12.88 19.34 -13.07
N GLY A 60 -12.61 20.65 -13.05
CA GLY A 60 -13.55 21.62 -13.59
C GLY A 60 -13.94 21.28 -15.03
N ALA A 61 -15.24 21.05 -15.27
CA ALA A 61 -15.82 20.88 -16.59
C ALA A 61 -16.27 22.23 -17.18
N ASP A 62 -16.42 22.29 -18.51
CA ASP A 62 -17.15 23.33 -19.24
C ASP A 62 -16.90 24.79 -18.81
N GLY A 63 -15.64 25.23 -18.89
CA GLY A 63 -15.29 26.64 -18.70
C GLY A 63 -15.19 27.11 -17.25
N SER A 64 -15.47 26.25 -16.26
CA SER A 64 -15.14 26.52 -14.86
C SER A 64 -13.65 26.25 -14.60
N PRO A 65 -12.87 27.22 -14.10
CA PRO A 65 -11.49 26.99 -13.69
C PRO A 65 -11.38 26.31 -12.31
N PHE A 66 -12.51 26.00 -11.65
CA PHE A 66 -12.54 25.44 -10.31
C PHE A 66 -13.01 23.98 -10.32
N PRO A 67 -12.38 23.10 -9.53
CA PRO A 67 -12.82 21.72 -9.35
C PRO A 67 -14.13 21.64 -8.57
N THR A 68 -14.85 20.53 -8.71
CA THR A 68 -16.12 20.26 -8.04
C THR A 68 -16.06 18.99 -7.21
N ILE A 69 -17.08 18.80 -6.37
CA ILE A 69 -17.27 17.62 -5.52
C ILE A 69 -18.44 16.82 -6.05
N GLU A 70 -18.19 15.59 -6.51
CA GLU A 70 -19.21 14.65 -6.97
C GLU A 70 -19.21 13.39 -6.11
N THR A 71 -20.35 13.11 -5.46
CA THR A 71 -20.48 11.98 -4.52
C THR A 71 -21.11 10.74 -5.14
N ALA A 72 -21.50 10.79 -6.42
CA ALA A 72 -22.20 9.71 -7.11
C ALA A 72 -21.44 8.37 -7.05
N GLU A 73 -20.13 8.38 -7.33
CA GLU A 73 -19.31 7.16 -7.29
C GLU A 73 -19.22 6.56 -5.88
N THR A 74 -19.11 7.42 -4.85
CA THR A 74 -19.12 6.98 -3.45
C THR A 74 -20.46 6.33 -3.08
N ARG A 75 -21.58 6.94 -3.48
CA ARG A 75 -22.93 6.39 -3.24
C ARG A 75 -23.13 5.05 -3.94
N ASP A 76 -22.74 4.95 -5.21
CA ASP A 76 -22.83 3.71 -5.99
C ASP A 76 -22.00 2.58 -5.36
N HIS A 77 -20.81 2.91 -4.85
CA HIS A 77 -19.95 1.96 -4.16
C HIS A 77 -20.54 1.52 -2.80
N TRP A 78 -21.12 2.45 -2.05
CA TRP A 78 -21.81 2.15 -0.79
C TRP A 78 -23.06 1.28 -1.01
N GLU A 79 -23.86 1.57 -2.03
CA GLU A 79 -25.02 0.74 -2.40
C GLU A 79 -24.58 -0.66 -2.86
N SER A 80 -23.53 -0.75 -3.68
CA SER A 80 -22.95 -2.03 -4.10
C SER A 80 -22.49 -2.87 -2.90
N PHE A 81 -21.91 -2.23 -1.88
CA PHE A 81 -21.56 -2.92 -0.64
C PHE A 81 -22.77 -3.35 0.18
N ARG A 82 -23.81 -2.52 0.31
CA ARG A 82 -25.08 -2.90 0.94
C ARG A 82 -25.68 -4.13 0.26
N GLN A 83 -25.70 -4.17 -1.06
CA GLN A 83 -26.20 -5.34 -1.82
C GLN A 83 -25.38 -6.60 -1.54
N ARG A 84 -24.05 -6.49 -1.44
CA ARG A 84 -23.18 -7.60 -1.02
C ARG A 84 -23.48 -8.08 0.40
N ILE A 85 -23.77 -7.17 1.33
CA ILE A 85 -24.17 -7.50 2.71
C ILE A 85 -25.52 -8.25 2.71
N VAL A 86 -26.51 -7.75 1.97
CA VAL A 86 -27.83 -8.40 1.82
C VAL A 86 -27.66 -9.81 1.30
N ALA A 87 -26.85 -10.01 0.25
CA ALA A 87 -26.60 -11.33 -0.31
C ALA A 87 -25.81 -12.25 0.65
N HIS A 88 -24.76 -11.73 1.30
CA HIS A 88 -23.87 -12.53 2.16
C HIS A 88 -24.51 -12.97 3.46
N TYR A 89 -25.40 -12.17 4.03
CA TYR A 89 -26.15 -12.53 5.24
C TYR A 89 -27.58 -13.01 4.94
N ALA A 90 -27.98 -13.07 3.67
CA ALA A 90 -29.35 -13.39 3.24
C ALA A 90 -30.40 -12.53 3.97
N LEU A 91 -30.15 -11.22 4.04
CA LEU A 91 -31.06 -10.29 4.72
C LEU A 91 -32.38 -10.20 3.95
N ASP A 92 -33.50 -10.41 4.63
CA ASP A 92 -34.84 -10.29 4.05
C ASP A 92 -35.74 -9.37 4.89
N GLY A 93 -36.91 -9.04 4.32
CA GLY A 93 -37.99 -8.33 5.00
C GLY A 93 -37.54 -7.07 5.74
N THR A 94 -37.66 -7.08 7.06
CA THR A 94 -37.38 -5.94 7.93
C THR A 94 -35.89 -5.56 7.97
N LYS A 95 -34.99 -6.54 7.91
CA LYS A 95 -33.53 -6.32 7.92
C LYS A 95 -33.03 -5.73 6.61
N GLU A 96 -33.60 -6.16 5.48
CA GLU A 96 -33.29 -5.54 4.20
C GLU A 96 -33.72 -4.06 4.19
N ALA A 97 -34.93 -3.77 4.69
CA ALA A 97 -35.41 -2.39 4.84
C ALA A 97 -34.55 -1.57 5.81
N GLU A 98 -34.07 -2.18 6.89
CA GLU A 98 -33.12 -1.55 7.83
C GLU A 98 -31.79 -1.21 7.17
N SER A 99 -31.23 -2.12 6.36
CA SER A 99 -29.99 -1.86 5.62
C SER A 99 -30.11 -0.64 4.70
N LYS A 100 -31.28 -0.44 4.08
CA LYS A 100 -31.56 0.74 3.22
C LYS A 100 -31.62 2.02 4.04
N ARG A 101 -32.23 1.97 5.24
CA ARG A 101 -32.27 3.12 6.16
C ARG A 101 -30.87 3.53 6.64
N VAL A 102 -30.05 2.54 7.00
CA VAL A 102 -28.65 2.79 7.40
C VAL A 102 -27.88 3.44 6.26
N LEU A 103 -27.95 2.89 5.05
CA LEU A 103 -27.29 3.50 3.89
C LEU A 103 -27.72 4.97 3.69
N ARG A 104 -29.03 5.23 3.69
CA ARG A 104 -29.57 6.58 3.49
C ARG A 104 -29.06 7.58 4.54
N ALA A 105 -28.99 7.17 5.80
CA ALA A 105 -28.46 8.02 6.87
C ALA A 105 -27.00 8.41 6.61
N TYR A 106 -26.17 7.49 6.10
CA TYR A 106 -24.79 7.81 5.73
C TYR A 106 -24.71 8.68 4.48
N GLU A 107 -25.60 8.51 3.48
CA GLU A 107 -25.70 9.42 2.33
C GLU A 107 -26.06 10.85 2.75
N GLU A 108 -26.98 11.01 3.70
CA GLU A 108 -27.34 12.31 4.28
C GLU A 108 -26.16 12.95 5.04
N LEU A 109 -25.38 12.14 5.79
CA LEU A 109 -24.15 12.61 6.42
C LEU A 109 -23.10 13.05 5.40
N LEU A 110 -22.98 12.33 4.28
CA LEU A 110 -22.09 12.69 3.18
C LEU A 110 -22.51 14.03 2.55
N ASP A 111 -23.81 14.24 2.35
CA ASP A 111 -24.34 15.50 1.81
C ASP A 111 -24.10 16.67 2.75
N ALA A 112 -24.31 16.48 4.05
CA ALA A 112 -24.00 17.47 5.07
C ALA A 112 -22.49 17.79 5.08
N PHE A 113 -21.63 16.77 4.99
CA PHE A 113 -20.19 16.97 4.89
C PHE A 113 -19.80 17.81 3.68
N VAL A 114 -20.35 17.52 2.50
CA VAL A 114 -20.07 18.31 1.30
C VAL A 114 -20.54 19.74 1.49
N ALA A 115 -21.78 19.96 1.97
CA ALA A 115 -22.30 21.31 2.19
C ALA A 115 -21.47 22.14 3.18
N ASP A 116 -20.96 21.52 4.26
CA ASP A 116 -20.21 22.20 5.31
C ASP A 116 -18.73 22.43 4.92
N THR A 117 -18.15 21.57 4.08
CA THR A 117 -16.71 21.57 3.77
C THR A 117 -16.36 21.95 2.35
N GLU A 118 -17.35 22.21 1.48
CA GLU A 118 -17.15 22.51 0.06
C GLU A 118 -16.07 23.58 -0.19
N PRO A 119 -16.05 24.73 0.49
CA PRO A 119 -15.00 25.73 0.28
C PRO A 119 -13.59 25.20 0.59
N ASP A 120 -13.44 24.46 1.69
CA ASP A 120 -12.15 23.90 2.12
C ASP A 120 -11.66 22.81 1.18
N VAL A 121 -12.59 21.96 0.70
CA VAL A 121 -12.31 20.88 -0.25
C VAL A 121 -11.93 21.45 -1.63
N ILE A 122 -12.65 22.48 -2.12
CA ILE A 122 -12.30 23.16 -3.38
C ILE A 122 -10.93 23.85 -3.27
N GLU A 123 -10.63 24.51 -2.15
CA GLU A 123 -9.32 25.11 -1.92
C GLU A 123 -8.21 24.05 -1.89
N TYR A 124 -8.48 22.92 -1.25
CA TYR A 124 -7.57 21.77 -1.22
C TYR A 124 -7.29 21.24 -2.63
N PHE A 125 -8.33 20.99 -3.43
CA PHE A 125 -8.21 20.51 -4.81
C PHE A 125 -7.46 21.49 -5.72
N SER A 126 -7.77 22.79 -5.62
CA SER A 126 -7.05 23.84 -6.35
C SER A 126 -5.55 23.85 -5.97
N GLY A 127 -5.25 23.58 -4.70
CA GLY A 127 -3.88 23.44 -4.22
C GLY A 127 -3.16 22.21 -4.79
N ILE A 128 -3.86 21.08 -4.99
CA ILE A 128 -3.33 19.88 -5.65
C ILE A 128 -2.98 20.17 -7.10
N GLU A 129 -3.87 20.82 -7.86
CA GLU A 129 -3.61 21.20 -9.24
C GLU A 129 -2.39 22.12 -9.37
N ARG A 130 -2.24 23.07 -8.43
CA ARG A 130 -1.05 23.93 -8.34
C ARG A 130 0.22 23.12 -8.04
N ARG A 131 0.15 22.13 -7.14
CA ARG A 131 1.28 21.24 -6.84
C ARG A 131 1.71 20.45 -8.07
N GLU A 132 0.76 19.85 -8.80
CA GLU A 132 1.07 19.08 -10.00
C GLU A 132 1.66 19.95 -11.11
N ARG A 133 1.16 21.18 -11.28
CA ARG A 133 1.77 22.16 -12.17
C ARG A 133 3.23 22.44 -11.81
N TYR A 134 3.52 22.70 -10.54
CA TYR A 134 4.89 22.95 -10.08
C TYR A 134 5.80 21.74 -10.24
N ARG A 135 5.29 20.52 -10.05
CA ARG A 135 6.05 19.28 -10.27
C ARG A 135 6.44 19.11 -11.74
N GLY A 136 5.55 19.48 -12.66
CA GLY A 136 5.80 19.43 -14.11
C GLY A 136 6.81 20.47 -14.62
N GLU A 137 7.10 21.52 -13.85
CA GLU A 137 8.03 22.58 -14.22
C GLU A 137 9.49 22.24 -13.82
N ALA A 138 10.23 21.60 -14.73
CA ALA A 138 11.60 21.10 -14.49
C ALA A 138 12.56 22.14 -13.85
N TRP A 139 12.49 23.40 -14.30
CA TRP A 139 13.35 24.50 -13.84
C TRP A 139 13.16 24.86 -12.34
N ARG A 140 12.01 24.56 -11.75
CA ARG A 140 11.76 24.82 -10.31
C ARG A 140 12.56 23.92 -9.40
N HIS A 141 12.96 22.75 -9.88
CA HIS A 141 13.75 21.78 -9.11
C HIS A 141 15.22 22.18 -8.99
N GLU A 142 15.71 23.09 -9.84
CA GLU A 142 17.11 23.53 -9.84
C GLU A 142 17.37 24.57 -8.74
N VAL A 143 16.43 25.49 -8.53
CA VAL A 143 16.57 26.60 -7.59
C VAL A 143 16.15 26.18 -6.18
N ALA A 144 17.06 26.27 -5.20
CA ALA A 144 16.83 25.83 -3.83
C ALA A 144 15.64 26.51 -3.14
N THR A 145 15.41 27.81 -3.40
CA THR A 145 14.26 28.56 -2.85
C THR A 145 12.93 28.07 -3.41
N LEU A 146 12.87 27.72 -4.70
CA LEU A 146 11.67 27.20 -5.36
C LEU A 146 11.34 25.77 -4.92
N ARG A 147 12.37 24.95 -4.67
CA ARG A 147 12.19 23.64 -3.99
C ARG A 147 11.57 23.80 -2.61
N GLY A 148 12.01 24.80 -1.84
CA GLY A 148 11.42 25.14 -0.54
C GLY A 148 9.94 25.52 -0.63
N GLN A 149 9.55 26.28 -1.65
CA GLN A 149 8.14 26.64 -1.89
C GLN A 149 7.27 25.42 -2.22
N LEU A 150 7.76 24.48 -3.04
CA LEU A 150 7.04 23.24 -3.33
C LEU A 150 6.84 22.40 -2.06
N ALA A 151 7.88 22.25 -1.25
CA ALA A 151 7.80 21.53 0.03
C ALA A 151 6.81 22.17 1.01
N ASP A 152 6.76 23.50 1.07
CA ASP A 152 5.77 24.24 1.88
C ASP A 152 4.33 24.00 1.38
N VAL A 153 4.10 24.03 0.07
CA VAL A 153 2.79 23.72 -0.53
C VAL A 153 2.37 22.28 -0.19
N GLU A 154 3.27 21.30 -0.35
CA GLU A 154 3.00 19.89 0.00
C GLU A 154 2.66 19.71 1.48
N SER A 155 3.38 20.40 2.37
CA SER A 155 3.13 20.37 3.82
C SER A 155 1.76 20.94 4.18
N LYS A 156 1.39 22.08 3.58
CA LYS A 156 0.07 22.70 3.77
C LYS A 156 -1.06 21.79 3.28
N LEU A 157 -0.89 21.18 2.11
CA LEU A 157 -1.85 20.22 1.56
C LEU A 157 -2.02 19.01 2.49
N LYS A 158 -0.93 18.45 3.02
CA LYS A 158 -0.99 17.33 3.96
C LYS A 158 -1.76 17.69 5.24
N THR A 159 -1.54 18.91 5.75
CA THR A 159 -2.24 19.43 6.94
C THR A 159 -3.74 19.58 6.69
N LYS A 160 -4.15 20.09 5.52
CA LYS A 160 -5.57 20.24 5.16
C LYS A 160 -6.27 18.91 4.89
N ARG A 161 -5.57 17.99 4.23
CA ARG A 161 -6.09 16.66 3.87
C ARG A 161 -6.51 15.84 5.10
N GLY A 162 -5.73 15.90 6.19
CA GLY A 162 -5.93 15.06 7.37
C GLY A 162 -7.34 15.13 7.95
N PRO A 163 -7.83 16.30 8.38
CA PRO A 163 -9.17 16.46 8.93
C PRO A 163 -10.30 16.13 7.93
N LEU A 164 -10.13 16.46 6.64
CA LEU A 164 -11.11 16.15 5.60
C LEU A 164 -11.27 14.63 5.43
N LEU A 165 -10.16 13.92 5.27
CA LEU A 165 -10.18 12.47 5.13
C LEU A 165 -10.62 11.76 6.41
N ALA A 166 -10.28 12.27 7.59
CA ALA A 166 -10.71 11.67 8.85
C ALA A 166 -12.25 11.60 8.97
N GLN A 167 -12.94 12.65 8.52
CA GLN A 167 -14.41 12.68 8.52
C GLN A 167 -15.00 11.68 7.53
N VAL A 168 -14.49 11.65 6.30
CA VAL A 168 -14.93 10.69 5.28
C VAL A 168 -14.62 9.25 5.68
N ASP A 169 -13.41 8.96 6.14
CA ASP A 169 -13.00 7.62 6.58
C ASP A 169 -13.84 7.14 7.78
N ALA A 170 -14.29 8.05 8.65
CA ALA A 170 -15.21 7.75 9.74
C ALA A 170 -16.60 7.34 9.21
N MET A 171 -17.12 8.01 8.18
CA MET A 171 -18.38 7.63 7.52
C MET A 171 -18.27 6.25 6.86
N TRP A 172 -17.20 5.99 6.10
CA TRP A 172 -16.96 4.69 5.46
C TRP A 172 -16.85 3.56 6.48
N SER A 173 -16.08 3.78 7.55
CA SER A 173 -15.92 2.80 8.62
C SER A 173 -17.20 2.61 9.43
N GLY A 174 -17.99 3.67 9.62
CA GLY A 174 -19.30 3.62 10.26
C GLY A 174 -20.28 2.77 9.47
N LEU A 175 -20.45 3.08 8.19
CA LEU A 175 -21.32 2.32 7.28
C LEU A 175 -20.93 0.85 7.24
N GLU A 176 -19.63 0.55 7.15
CA GLU A 176 -19.14 -0.83 7.19
C GLU A 176 -19.54 -1.54 8.48
N ARG A 177 -19.32 -0.92 9.64
CA ARG A 177 -19.68 -1.52 10.94
C ARG A 177 -21.18 -1.73 11.07
N ASP A 178 -21.97 -0.71 10.77
CA ASP A 178 -23.42 -0.73 11.02
C ASP A 178 -24.13 -1.72 10.08
N LEU A 179 -23.73 -1.79 8.81
CA LEU A 179 -24.28 -2.79 7.89
C LEU A 179 -23.88 -4.23 8.27
N ASN A 180 -22.64 -4.46 8.71
CA ASN A 180 -22.23 -5.78 9.19
C ASN A 180 -22.94 -6.17 10.50
N ALA A 181 -23.24 -5.20 11.37
CA ALA A 181 -23.93 -5.46 12.63
C ALA A 181 -25.35 -6.01 12.42
N ILE A 182 -26.06 -5.55 11.38
CA ILE A 182 -27.38 -6.09 11.00
C ILE A 182 -27.28 -7.61 10.72
N GLY A 183 -26.28 -8.01 9.95
CA GLY A 183 -26.07 -9.40 9.52
C GLY A 183 -25.41 -10.31 10.57
N ALA A 184 -24.63 -9.77 11.51
CA ALA A 184 -23.93 -10.54 12.54
C ALA A 184 -24.90 -11.34 13.46
N THR A 185 -26.17 -10.94 13.50
CA THR A 185 -27.23 -11.63 14.25
C THR A 185 -27.63 -13.01 13.68
N GLU A 186 -27.29 -13.31 12.41
CA GLU A 186 -27.79 -14.48 11.65
C GLU A 186 -26.80 -15.66 11.56
N GLY A 187 -25.62 -15.54 12.16
CA GLY A 187 -24.65 -16.63 12.20
C GLY A 187 -23.23 -16.14 11.99
N GLY A 188 -22.25 -16.87 12.54
CA GLY A 188 -20.82 -16.52 12.63
C GLY A 188 -20.06 -16.37 11.31
N ARG A 189 -20.74 -15.96 10.21
CA ARG A 189 -20.13 -15.53 8.97
C ARG A 189 -19.27 -14.30 9.24
N ARG A 190 -18.03 -14.35 8.72
CA ARG A 190 -17.06 -13.27 8.82
C ARG A 190 -17.64 -11.97 8.23
N ALA A 191 -17.41 -10.86 8.93
CA ALA A 191 -17.74 -9.52 8.47
C ALA A 191 -17.12 -9.22 7.10
N LEU A 192 -17.91 -8.62 6.21
CA LEU A 192 -17.45 -8.15 4.92
C LEU A 192 -16.81 -6.77 5.04
N ARG A 193 -15.86 -6.48 4.15
CA ARG A 193 -15.27 -5.15 3.99
C ARG A 193 -15.88 -4.45 2.79
N ILE A 194 -16.11 -3.14 2.91
CA ILE A 194 -16.66 -2.29 1.85
C ILE A 194 -15.77 -2.30 0.60
N GLY A 195 -14.47 -2.43 0.79
CA GLY A 195 -13.49 -2.39 -0.30
C GLY A 195 -13.24 -0.95 -0.73
N ARG A 196 -12.45 -0.78 -1.79
CA ARG A 196 -11.88 0.52 -2.14
C ARG A 196 -12.43 1.06 -3.45
N LEU A 197 -12.54 2.38 -3.52
CA LEU A 197 -12.81 3.11 -4.75
C LEU A 197 -11.54 3.13 -5.61
N ARG A 198 -11.67 2.79 -6.91
CA ARG A 198 -10.58 2.82 -7.92
C ARG A 198 -9.26 2.18 -7.45
N PRO A 199 -9.22 0.85 -7.18
CA PRO A 199 -7.98 0.18 -6.79
C PRO A 199 -6.93 0.23 -7.91
N GLY A 200 -5.69 0.55 -7.56
CA GLY A 200 -4.57 0.53 -8.51
C GLY A 200 -4.00 -0.87 -8.69
N ALA A 201 -3.36 -1.16 -9.84
CA ALA A 201 -2.80 -2.49 -10.12
C ALA A 201 -1.63 -2.87 -9.19
N LEU A 202 -0.83 -1.89 -8.74
CA LEU A 202 0.32 -2.06 -7.84
C LEU A 202 0.32 -0.97 -6.76
N ASP A 203 -0.83 -0.73 -6.14
CA ASP A 203 -0.92 0.24 -5.05
C ASP A 203 -0.33 -0.31 -3.73
N SER A 204 -0.18 0.58 -2.75
CA SER A 204 0.30 0.27 -1.39
C SER A 204 -0.38 -0.97 -0.79
N VAL A 205 -1.61 -1.28 -1.16
CA VAL A 205 -2.29 -2.39 -0.47
C VAL A 205 -2.01 -3.72 -1.13
N VAL A 206 -1.85 -3.74 -2.45
CA VAL A 206 -1.27 -4.91 -3.11
C VAL A 206 0.09 -5.21 -2.50
N ILE A 207 0.88 -4.17 -2.23
CA ILE A 207 2.18 -4.28 -1.56
C ILE A 207 2.02 -4.84 -0.12
N ASP A 208 1.11 -4.32 0.70
CA ASP A 208 0.84 -4.81 2.05
C ASP A 208 0.37 -6.27 2.08
N ALA A 209 -0.32 -6.73 1.03
CA ALA A 209 -0.77 -8.11 0.91
C ALA A 209 0.34 -9.07 0.44
N VAL A 210 1.27 -8.61 -0.40
CA VAL A 210 2.30 -9.46 -1.01
C VAL A 210 3.55 -9.57 -0.15
N ILE A 211 4.01 -8.46 0.45
CA ILE A 211 5.27 -8.42 1.21
C ILE A 211 5.32 -9.46 2.35
N PRO A 212 4.28 -9.71 3.16
CA PRO A 212 4.36 -10.69 4.23
C PRO A 212 4.69 -12.10 3.73
N TRP A 213 4.10 -12.49 2.59
CA TRP A 213 4.37 -13.77 1.94
C TRP A 213 5.74 -13.80 1.28
N PHE A 214 6.15 -12.68 0.67
CA PHE A 214 7.49 -12.52 0.12
C PHE A 214 8.55 -12.74 1.21
N ASP A 215 8.44 -12.04 2.34
CA ASP A 215 9.36 -12.14 3.48
C ASP A 215 9.42 -13.60 4.01
N LEU A 216 8.26 -14.24 4.15
CA LEU A 216 8.16 -15.63 4.63
C LEU A 216 8.82 -16.62 3.66
N VAL A 217 8.57 -16.51 2.36
CA VAL A 217 9.13 -17.40 1.33
C VAL A 217 10.64 -17.20 1.21
N VAL A 218 11.11 -15.96 1.21
CA VAL A 218 12.54 -15.63 1.19
C VAL A 218 13.22 -16.18 2.44
N GLY A 219 12.66 -15.92 3.63
CA GLY A 219 13.20 -16.38 4.89
C GLY A 219 13.32 -17.90 4.96
N ALA A 220 12.26 -18.63 4.61
CA ALA A 220 12.26 -20.09 4.55
C ALA A 220 13.27 -20.64 3.53
N SER A 221 13.36 -20.01 2.35
CA SER A 221 14.32 -20.37 1.30
C SER A 221 15.77 -20.21 1.79
N LEU A 222 16.08 -19.09 2.44
CA LEU A 222 17.41 -18.84 3.00
C LEU A 222 17.73 -19.82 4.13
N LEU A 223 16.82 -20.07 5.07
CA LEU A 223 17.05 -21.00 6.19
C LEU A 223 17.37 -22.41 5.69
N THR A 224 16.52 -22.95 4.80
CA THR A 224 16.68 -24.28 4.22
C THR A 224 17.83 -24.37 3.22
N GLY A 225 18.29 -23.22 2.71
CA GLY A 225 19.29 -23.15 1.66
C GLY A 225 18.76 -23.59 0.28
N LEU A 226 17.48 -23.36 0.02
CA LEU A 226 16.80 -23.57 -1.26
C LEU A 226 16.74 -22.26 -2.06
N ALA A 227 17.07 -22.31 -3.34
CA ALA A 227 17.04 -21.18 -4.27
C ALA A 227 17.77 -19.92 -3.75
N VAL A 228 18.84 -20.08 -2.96
CA VAL A 228 19.47 -18.98 -2.20
C VAL A 228 19.94 -17.83 -3.09
N ARG A 229 20.38 -18.14 -4.32
CA ARG A 229 20.76 -17.10 -5.28
C ARG A 229 19.56 -16.24 -5.68
N VAL A 230 18.46 -16.88 -6.04
CA VAL A 230 17.25 -16.20 -6.51
C VAL A 230 16.62 -15.42 -5.36
N SER A 231 16.37 -16.08 -4.23
CA SER A 231 15.77 -15.44 -3.05
C SER A 231 16.67 -14.33 -2.50
N GLY A 232 17.99 -14.54 -2.48
CA GLY A 232 18.96 -13.53 -2.05
C GLY A 232 18.98 -12.30 -2.97
N THR A 233 18.94 -12.48 -4.30
CA THR A 233 18.88 -11.37 -5.25
C THR A 233 17.58 -10.58 -5.12
N PHE A 234 16.41 -11.24 -5.06
CA PHE A 234 15.14 -10.52 -4.91
C PHE A 234 15.03 -9.79 -3.58
N ALA A 235 15.46 -10.42 -2.48
CA ALA A 235 15.50 -9.77 -1.17
C ALA A 235 16.45 -8.55 -1.15
N ALA A 236 17.61 -8.65 -1.81
CA ALA A 236 18.53 -7.53 -1.94
C ALA A 236 17.94 -6.40 -2.78
N LEU A 237 17.25 -6.71 -3.89
CA LEU A 237 16.57 -5.69 -4.71
C LEU A 237 15.41 -5.02 -3.95
N PHE A 238 14.67 -5.79 -3.15
CA PHE A 238 13.66 -5.24 -2.25
C PHE A 238 14.28 -4.26 -1.25
N LEU A 239 15.36 -4.63 -0.56
CA LEU A 239 16.06 -3.72 0.34
C LEU A 239 16.71 -2.54 -0.38
N ALA A 240 17.14 -2.70 -1.63
CA ALA A 240 17.62 -1.59 -2.45
C ALA A 240 16.51 -0.56 -2.70
N MET A 241 15.28 -1.01 -2.95
CA MET A 241 14.12 -0.13 -3.02
C MET A 241 13.84 0.54 -1.66
N VAL A 242 14.03 -0.18 -0.55
CA VAL A 242 13.92 0.40 0.80
C VAL A 242 14.94 1.50 1.06
N VAL A 243 16.20 1.30 0.67
CA VAL A 243 17.25 2.32 0.77
C VAL A 243 16.97 3.48 -0.19
N ALA A 244 16.49 3.19 -1.40
CA ALA A 244 16.16 4.22 -2.40
C ALA A 244 15.00 5.13 -1.97
N SER A 245 14.08 4.65 -1.13
CA SER A 245 13.01 5.49 -0.59
C SER A 245 13.51 6.54 0.39
N GLN A 246 14.66 6.34 1.01
CA GLN A 246 15.32 7.30 1.88
C GLN A 246 16.70 7.58 1.30
N PHE A 247 16.72 8.18 0.10
CA PHE A 247 17.93 8.28 -0.71
C PHE A 247 19.07 8.94 0.09
N PRO A 248 20.25 8.27 0.19
CA PRO A 248 21.35 8.78 1.00
C PRO A 248 21.75 10.20 0.60
N GLY A 249 21.82 11.10 1.60
CA GLY A 249 22.17 12.51 1.39
C GLY A 249 20.99 13.40 0.98
N SER A 250 19.78 12.85 0.81
CA SER A 250 18.57 13.69 0.62
C SER A 250 18.20 14.41 1.93
N PRO A 251 17.84 15.71 1.88
CA PRO A 251 17.35 16.42 3.05
C PRO A 251 16.15 15.71 3.72
N GLY A 252 16.20 15.55 5.04
CA GLY A 252 15.13 14.93 5.83
C GLY A 252 14.97 13.41 5.64
N SER A 253 15.92 12.74 4.99
CA SER A 253 15.94 11.26 4.90
C SER A 253 16.26 10.61 6.23
N ALA A 254 15.57 9.50 6.53
CA ALA A 254 15.88 8.67 7.69
C ALA A 254 17.10 7.78 7.40
N PRO A 255 17.92 7.44 8.41
CA PRO A 255 19.06 6.55 8.22
C PRO A 255 18.61 5.13 7.87
N THR A 256 19.14 4.58 6.77
CA THR A 256 18.84 3.22 6.26
C THR A 256 20.04 2.27 6.33
N TRP A 257 20.96 2.52 7.27
CA TRP A 257 22.21 1.78 7.37
C TRP A 257 22.03 0.27 7.58
N TYR A 258 21.06 -0.13 8.41
CA TYR A 258 20.78 -1.54 8.66
C TYR A 258 20.33 -2.26 7.37
N GLN A 259 19.41 -1.65 6.63
CA GLN A 259 18.89 -2.17 5.37
C GLN A 259 19.98 -2.20 4.29
N ALA A 260 20.85 -1.20 4.24
CA ALA A 260 21.98 -1.17 3.31
C ALA A 260 23.01 -2.28 3.59
N ILE A 261 23.35 -2.52 4.86
CA ILE A 261 24.26 -3.60 5.27
C ILE A 261 23.64 -4.97 4.93
N GLU A 262 22.37 -5.17 5.26
CA GLU A 262 21.66 -6.43 4.98
C GLU A 262 21.50 -6.67 3.47
N MET A 263 21.24 -5.63 2.68
CA MET A 263 21.21 -5.69 1.21
C MET A 263 22.55 -6.18 0.64
N VAL A 264 23.68 -5.59 1.09
CA VAL A 264 25.01 -6.01 0.63
C VAL A 264 25.31 -7.45 1.06
N ALA A 265 24.91 -7.84 2.28
CA ALA A 265 25.05 -9.20 2.76
C ALA A 265 24.25 -10.21 1.91
N LEU A 266 23.03 -9.86 1.50
CA LEU A 266 22.21 -10.68 0.60
C LEU A 266 22.81 -10.82 -0.79
N PHE A 267 23.32 -9.73 -1.38
CA PHE A 267 24.05 -9.81 -2.65
C PHE A 267 25.30 -10.70 -2.53
N HIS A 268 26.02 -10.61 -1.42
CA HIS A 268 27.17 -11.46 -1.15
C HIS A 268 26.79 -12.94 -1.04
N LEU A 269 25.69 -13.27 -0.34
CA LEU A 269 25.14 -14.63 -0.25
C LEU A 269 24.71 -15.16 -1.63
N ALA A 270 24.09 -14.31 -2.45
CA ALA A 270 23.65 -14.66 -3.80
C ALA A 270 24.84 -14.91 -4.74
N ALA A 271 25.86 -14.04 -4.72
CA ALA A 271 27.04 -14.14 -5.56
C ALA A 271 27.88 -15.40 -5.27
N ILE A 272 28.12 -15.71 -3.99
CA ILE A 272 28.91 -16.89 -3.60
C ILE A 272 28.10 -18.19 -3.76
N GLY A 273 26.78 -18.09 -3.81
CA GLY A 273 25.88 -19.25 -3.87
C GLY A 273 25.82 -19.98 -2.53
N GLY A 274 25.43 -19.26 -1.47
CA GLY A 274 25.33 -19.79 -0.10
C GLY A 274 24.47 -21.05 0.07
N GLY A 275 23.57 -21.37 -0.88
CA GLY A 275 22.79 -22.61 -0.89
C GLY A 275 23.62 -23.87 -1.17
N ARG A 276 24.78 -23.73 -1.83
CA ARG A 276 25.68 -24.87 -2.13
C ARG A 276 26.42 -25.39 -0.90
N TRP A 277 26.39 -24.66 0.21
CA TRP A 277 27.10 -24.97 1.44
C TRP A 277 26.08 -25.32 2.53
N GLY A 278 25.84 -26.62 2.75
CA GLY A 278 24.89 -27.10 3.76
C GLY A 278 23.45 -26.62 3.53
N GLY A 279 22.99 -26.60 2.28
CA GLY A 279 21.64 -26.21 1.89
C GLY A 279 21.00 -27.20 0.93
N LEU A 280 19.67 -27.14 0.78
CA LEU A 280 18.91 -27.99 -0.14
C LEU A 280 19.37 -27.85 -1.60
N ASP A 281 19.89 -26.68 -2.01
CA ASP A 281 20.46 -26.49 -3.35
C ASP A 281 21.60 -27.48 -3.64
N ALA A 282 22.42 -27.82 -2.65
CA ALA A 282 23.50 -28.79 -2.80
C ALA A 282 22.95 -30.21 -3.02
N ILE A 283 21.90 -30.58 -2.28
CA ILE A 283 21.25 -31.90 -2.38
C ILE A 283 20.57 -32.06 -3.73
N LEU A 284 19.82 -31.04 -4.17
CA LEU A 284 19.15 -31.03 -5.48
C LEU A 284 20.16 -31.10 -6.62
N ALA A 285 21.26 -30.34 -6.53
CA ALA A 285 22.33 -30.40 -7.54
C ALA A 285 22.97 -31.80 -7.61
N GLN A 286 23.21 -32.46 -6.47
CA GLN A 286 23.73 -33.83 -6.42
C GLN A 286 22.72 -34.84 -7.01
N TRP A 287 21.43 -34.70 -6.72
CA TRP A 287 20.39 -35.59 -7.22
C TRP A 287 20.19 -35.44 -8.75
N CYS A 288 20.19 -34.20 -9.26
CA CYS A 288 20.14 -33.92 -10.70
C CYS A 288 21.39 -34.44 -11.43
N CYS A 289 22.59 -34.24 -10.87
CA CYS A 289 23.82 -34.77 -11.45
C CYS A 289 23.84 -36.31 -11.50
N ARG A 290 23.29 -36.99 -10.48
CA ARG A 290 23.19 -38.45 -10.43
C ARG A 290 22.22 -38.99 -11.50
N LYS A 291 21.07 -38.35 -11.70
CA LYS A 291 20.13 -38.69 -12.80
C LYS A 291 20.73 -38.44 -14.19
N CYS A 292 21.47 -37.34 -14.37
CA CYS A 292 22.14 -37.05 -15.64
C CYS A 292 23.28 -38.03 -15.96
N ARG A 293 24.03 -38.52 -14.95
CA ARG A 293 25.03 -39.58 -15.16
C ARG A 293 24.40 -40.93 -15.49
N SER A 294 23.28 -41.28 -14.84
CA SER A 294 22.53 -42.51 -15.14
C SER A 294 22.00 -42.55 -16.58
N LYS A 295 21.63 -41.41 -17.17
CA LYS A 295 21.15 -41.32 -18.57
C LYS A 295 22.25 -41.36 -19.64
N ARG A 296 23.53 -41.24 -19.28
CA ARG A 296 24.66 -41.34 -20.24
C ARG A 296 25.41 -42.67 -20.17
N GLY A 297 24.97 -43.59 -19.30
CA GLY A 297 25.55 -44.92 -19.10
C GLY A 297 24.74 -46.06 -19.73
N THR A 298 23.85 -45.74 -20.66
CA THR A 298 23.07 -46.65 -21.52
C THR A 298 23.25 -46.20 -22.95
#